data_AF-A0A8T3YGQ0-F1
#
_entry.id   AF-A0A8T3YGQ0-F1
#
_cell.length_a   1.000
_cell.length_b   1.000
_cell.length_c   1.000
_cell.angle_alpha   90.00
_cell.angle_beta   90.00
_cell.angle_gamma   90.00
#
_symmetry.space_group_name_H-M   'P 1'
#
loop_
_entity.id
_entity.type
_entity.pdbx_description
1 polymer ?
#
loop_
_entity_poly.entity_id
_entity_poly.type
_entity_poly.pdbx_seq_one_letter_code
_entity_poly.pdbx_strand_id
1 'polypeptide(L)'
;MPTASKGQFFILGALLILSLMVIGASYQPLTNPRPLAAASDNLQRELPRAYNLGLTQGNGPGALADFTAFLQDGLGSRSISMQAAWLAAMPGNGEVNFVVGNFLGKPVDFSLNAAGQSWSGRLEDKATFSAELATLADVLAINLTVNGREQQLEWRADKANIYAFYALLADQGNIYGEVSG
;
A
#
# COMPACT_ATOMS: atom_id res chain seq x y z
N MET A 1 3.54 -33.31 -0.42
CA MET A 1 4.29 -32.17 0.14
C MET A 1 3.26 -31.18 0.66
N PRO A 2 3.31 -30.76 1.93
CA PRO A 2 2.17 -30.11 2.55
C PRO A 2 2.03 -28.66 2.04
N THR A 3 0.86 -28.38 1.47
CA THR A 3 0.34 -27.06 1.11
C THR A 3 0.01 -26.27 2.37
N ALA A 4 0.98 -25.52 2.90
CA ALA A 4 0.80 -24.70 4.08
C ALA A 4 1.38 -23.30 3.82
N SER A 5 0.57 -22.36 3.30
CA SER A 5 0.94 -20.93 3.32
C SER A 5 -0.19 -19.98 2.92
N LYS A 6 -1.08 -20.37 2.00
CA LYS A 6 -2.16 -19.47 1.53
C LYS A 6 -3.22 -19.16 2.60
N GLY A 7 -3.44 -20.07 3.55
CA GLY A 7 -4.45 -19.90 4.62
C GLY A 7 -4.00 -19.06 5.82
N GLN A 8 -2.71 -19.04 6.16
CA GLN A 8 -2.25 -18.51 7.46
C GLN A 8 -2.12 -16.98 7.50
N PHE A 9 -1.95 -16.33 6.34
CA PHE A 9 -1.87 -14.86 6.24
C PHE A 9 -3.23 -14.22 6.01
N PHE A 10 -4.15 -14.94 5.35
CA PHE A 10 -5.57 -14.64 5.42
C PHE A 10 -6.07 -14.69 6.86
N ILE A 11 -5.59 -15.64 7.68
CA ILE A 11 -5.92 -15.73 9.11
C ILE A 11 -5.39 -14.53 9.92
N LEU A 12 -4.19 -14.01 9.65
CA LEU A 12 -3.66 -12.81 10.33
C LEU A 12 -4.36 -11.51 9.89
N GLY A 13 -4.62 -11.34 8.59
CA GLY A 13 -5.41 -10.21 8.07
C GLY A 13 -6.87 -10.25 8.53
N ALA A 14 -7.47 -11.45 8.60
CA ALA A 14 -8.78 -11.67 9.17
C ALA A 14 -8.81 -11.49 10.69
N LEU A 15 -7.75 -11.84 11.43
CA LEU A 15 -7.63 -11.58 12.89
C LEU A 15 -7.43 -10.09 13.20
N LEU A 16 -6.69 -9.35 12.36
CA LEU A 16 -6.59 -7.90 12.43
C LEU A 16 -7.96 -7.24 12.14
N ILE A 17 -8.70 -7.74 11.15
CA ILE A 17 -10.05 -7.24 10.85
C ILE A 17 -11.09 -7.68 11.86
N LEU A 18 -11.01 -8.90 12.40
CA LEU A 18 -11.85 -9.39 13.51
C LEU A 18 -11.59 -8.59 14.78
N SER A 19 -10.35 -8.22 15.09
CA SER A 19 -10.06 -7.33 16.23
C SER A 19 -10.54 -5.90 15.98
N LEU A 20 -10.53 -5.41 14.74
CA LEU A 20 -11.15 -4.15 14.33
C LEU A 20 -12.70 -4.20 14.24
N MET A 21 -13.30 -5.40 14.17
CA MET A 21 -14.74 -5.64 14.19
C MET A 21 -15.28 -5.86 15.62
N VAL A 22 -14.54 -6.55 16.50
CA VAL A 22 -14.95 -6.89 17.87
C VAL A 22 -14.85 -5.69 18.84
N ILE A 23 -14.00 -4.69 18.54
CA ILE A 23 -13.94 -3.45 19.34
C ILE A 23 -14.98 -2.40 18.88
N GLY A 24 -15.73 -2.66 17.80
CA GLY A 24 -16.71 -1.73 17.24
C GLY A 24 -18.00 -2.42 16.79
N ALA A 25 -18.60 -3.24 17.64
CA ALA A 25 -19.95 -3.76 17.40
C ALA A 25 -20.99 -2.63 17.52
N SER A 26 -21.13 -1.83 16.46
CA SER A 26 -22.36 -1.10 16.16
C SER A 26 -22.41 -0.89 14.64
N TYR A 27 -23.40 -1.51 13.99
CA TYR A 27 -23.83 -1.26 12.61
C TYR A 27 -24.44 0.16 12.44
N GLN A 28 -23.89 1.16 13.14
CA GLN A 28 -24.34 2.53 13.05
C GLN A 28 -23.32 3.31 12.21
N PRO A 29 -23.77 4.24 11.35
CA PRO A 29 -22.87 5.20 10.73
C PRO A 29 -22.03 5.85 11.83
N LEU A 30 -20.72 5.97 11.57
CA LEU A 30 -19.77 6.48 12.53
C LEU A 30 -20.19 7.89 12.97
N THR A 31 -20.74 8.01 14.17
CA THR A 31 -21.14 9.29 14.79
C THR A 31 -19.98 9.98 15.49
N ASN A 32 -18.78 9.38 15.45
CA ASN A 32 -17.58 9.85 16.14
C ASN A 32 -16.38 9.71 15.20
N PRO A 33 -15.49 10.71 15.08
CA PRO A 33 -14.29 10.67 14.23
C PRO A 33 -13.13 9.82 14.79
N ARG A 34 -13.15 9.41 16.07
CA ARG A 34 -12.11 8.53 16.67
C ARG A 34 -11.79 7.25 15.87
N PRO A 35 -12.75 6.58 15.22
CA PRO A 35 -12.49 5.36 14.45
C PRO A 35 -11.68 5.60 13.17
N LEU A 36 -11.72 6.81 12.58
CA LEU A 36 -10.85 7.17 11.45
C LEU A 36 -9.39 7.32 11.89
N ALA A 37 -9.16 7.96 13.04
CA ALA A 37 -7.81 8.11 13.59
C ALA A 37 -7.21 6.75 13.95
N ALA A 38 -7.99 5.89 14.61
CA ALA A 38 -7.56 4.51 14.90
C ALA A 38 -7.31 3.68 13.62
N ALA A 39 -8.13 3.86 12.58
CA ALA A 39 -7.90 3.21 11.29
C ALA A 39 -6.57 3.69 10.65
N SER A 40 -6.32 5.00 10.68
CA SER A 40 -5.05 5.59 10.21
C SER A 40 -3.85 5.04 10.97
N ASP A 41 -3.89 5.01 12.30
CA ASP A 41 -2.80 4.49 13.13
C ASP A 41 -2.51 3.02 12.83
N ASN A 42 -3.55 2.21 12.62
CA ASN A 42 -3.40 0.82 12.25
C ASN A 42 -2.82 0.64 10.83
N LEU A 43 -3.21 1.49 9.86
CA LEU A 43 -2.63 1.46 8.51
C LEU A 43 -1.13 1.77 8.56
N GLN A 44 -0.72 2.80 9.28
CA GLN A 44 0.70 3.16 9.42
C GLN A 44 1.52 2.05 10.08
N ARG A 45 0.95 1.37 11.09
CA ARG A 45 1.65 0.32 11.83
C ARG A 45 1.71 -1.01 11.08
N GLU A 46 0.62 -1.42 10.45
CA GLU A 46 0.48 -2.78 9.92
C GLU A 46 0.82 -2.91 8.44
N LEU A 47 0.71 -1.85 7.64
CA LEU A 47 1.01 -1.91 6.20
C LEU A 47 2.47 -2.29 5.89
N PRO A 48 3.50 -1.71 6.55
CA PRO A 48 4.89 -2.16 6.35
C PRO A 48 5.11 -3.60 6.80
N ARG A 49 4.43 -4.06 7.86
CA ARG A 49 4.53 -5.42 8.37
C ARG A 49 3.90 -6.42 7.41
N ALA A 50 2.71 -6.11 6.90
CA ALA A 50 2.01 -6.93 5.92
C ALA A 50 2.81 -7.05 4.62
N TYR A 51 3.41 -5.94 4.16
CA TYR A 51 4.30 -5.94 3.00
C TYR A 51 5.52 -6.83 3.21
N ASN A 52 6.22 -6.68 4.34
CA ASN A 52 7.36 -7.52 4.70
C ASN A 52 7.03 -9.03 4.71
N LEU A 53 5.84 -9.39 5.18
CA LEU A 53 5.36 -10.77 5.16
C LEU A 53 5.01 -11.26 3.74
N GLY A 54 4.39 -10.43 2.89
CA GLY A 54 4.04 -10.79 1.51
C GLY A 54 5.25 -11.11 0.63
N LEU A 55 6.39 -10.49 0.90
CA LEU A 55 7.66 -10.74 0.20
C LEU A 55 8.22 -12.14 0.48
N THR A 56 8.10 -12.61 1.73
CA THR A 56 8.52 -13.98 2.09
C THR A 56 7.72 -15.06 1.37
N GLN A 57 6.60 -14.72 0.74
CA GLN A 57 5.74 -15.63 -0.01
C GLN A 57 5.90 -15.54 -1.53
N GLY A 58 6.78 -14.68 -2.05
CA GLY A 58 7.03 -14.55 -3.49
C GLY A 58 5.91 -13.89 -4.30
N ASN A 59 4.94 -13.23 -3.65
CA ASN A 59 3.76 -12.60 -4.29
C ASN A 59 3.60 -11.11 -3.94
N GLY A 60 4.69 -10.43 -3.55
CA GLY A 60 4.65 -9.09 -2.92
C GLY A 60 3.69 -8.07 -3.53
N PRO A 61 3.80 -7.70 -4.83
CA PRO A 61 3.02 -6.60 -5.38
C PRO A 61 1.56 -6.95 -5.70
N GLY A 62 1.31 -8.17 -6.16
CA GLY A 62 -0.06 -8.67 -6.36
C GLY A 62 -0.82 -8.74 -5.04
N ALA A 63 -0.16 -9.25 -3.98
CA ALA A 63 -0.73 -9.27 -2.65
C ALA A 63 -1.02 -7.87 -2.08
N LEU A 64 -0.18 -6.87 -2.39
CA LEU A 64 -0.40 -5.49 -1.97
C LEU A 64 -1.59 -4.84 -2.70
N ALA A 65 -1.75 -5.11 -3.99
CA ALA A 65 -2.92 -4.69 -4.77
C ALA A 65 -4.21 -5.31 -4.23
N ASP A 66 -4.22 -6.63 -4.01
CA ASP A 66 -5.36 -7.37 -3.45
C ASP A 66 -5.71 -6.89 -2.04
N PHE A 67 -4.70 -6.64 -1.20
CA PHE A 67 -4.88 -6.09 0.14
C PHE A 67 -5.48 -4.69 0.11
N THR A 68 -5.03 -3.83 -0.81
CA THR A 68 -5.57 -2.47 -0.96
C THR A 68 -7.04 -2.50 -1.36
N ALA A 69 -7.40 -3.34 -2.33
CA ALA A 69 -8.79 -3.54 -2.75
C ALA A 69 -9.67 -4.07 -1.60
N PHE A 70 -9.17 -5.06 -0.87
CA PHE A 70 -9.86 -5.63 0.29
C PHE A 70 -10.09 -4.60 1.41
N LEU A 71 -9.12 -3.71 1.67
CA LEU A 71 -9.30 -2.61 2.61
C LEU A 71 -10.37 -1.61 2.14
N GLN A 72 -10.38 -1.26 0.85
CA GLN A 72 -11.41 -0.39 0.29
C GLN A 72 -12.81 -0.99 0.46
N ASP A 73 -12.98 -2.28 0.20
CA ASP A 73 -14.26 -2.98 0.37
C ASP A 73 -14.68 -3.04 1.85
N GLY A 74 -13.74 -3.38 2.74
CA GLY A 74 -13.98 -3.46 4.17
C GLY A 74 -14.37 -2.11 4.80
N LEU A 75 -13.71 -1.03 4.40
CA LEU A 75 -14.02 0.33 4.84
C LEU A 75 -15.29 0.88 4.19
N GLY A 76 -15.52 0.55 2.91
CA GLY A 76 -16.72 0.91 2.16
C GLY A 76 -17.99 0.38 2.82
N SER A 77 -17.94 -0.83 3.38
CA SER A 77 -19.05 -1.41 4.16
C SER A 77 -19.44 -0.58 5.40
N ARG A 78 -18.56 0.33 5.84
CA ARG A 78 -18.74 1.25 6.97
C ARG A 78 -18.92 2.70 6.54
N SER A 79 -19.22 2.95 5.26
CA SER A 79 -19.32 4.31 4.68
C SER A 79 -18.04 5.13 4.81
N ILE A 80 -16.87 4.46 4.84
CA ILE A 80 -15.56 5.11 4.73
C ILE A 80 -15.00 4.81 3.34
N SER A 81 -14.75 5.85 2.54
CA SER A 81 -14.04 5.71 1.27
C SER A 81 -12.54 5.81 1.50
N MET A 82 -11.80 4.76 1.17
CA MET A 82 -10.33 4.79 1.16
C MET A 82 -9.81 5.06 -0.24
N GLN A 83 -8.91 6.03 -0.36
CA GLN A 83 -8.13 6.29 -1.56
C GLN A 83 -6.66 6.05 -1.22
N ALA A 84 -5.91 5.39 -2.09
CA ALA A 84 -4.49 5.15 -1.86
C ALA A 84 -3.68 5.14 -3.15
N ALA A 85 -2.41 5.50 -3.04
CA ALA A 85 -1.40 5.17 -4.03
C ALA A 85 -0.10 4.81 -3.32
N TRP A 86 0.67 3.92 -3.93
CA TRP A 86 1.85 3.37 -3.29
C TRP A 86 2.93 3.04 -4.32
N LEU A 87 4.17 3.00 -3.85
CA LEU A 87 5.35 2.50 -4.53
C LEU A 87 5.97 1.42 -3.65
N ALA A 88 6.26 0.28 -4.24
CA ALA A 88 6.95 -0.84 -3.64
C ALA A 88 8.24 -1.08 -4.41
N ALA A 89 9.37 -1.21 -3.72
CA ALA A 89 10.62 -1.73 -4.27
C ALA A 89 10.92 -3.09 -3.65
N MET A 90 11.36 -4.04 -4.47
CA MET A 90 11.73 -5.37 -4.02
C MET A 90 13.07 -5.79 -4.63
N PRO A 91 13.98 -6.35 -3.83
CA PRO A 91 15.21 -6.92 -4.35
C PRO A 91 14.87 -8.20 -5.14
N GLY A 92 15.38 -8.29 -6.36
CA GLY A 92 15.40 -9.47 -7.22
C GLY A 92 16.82 -10.03 -7.38
N ASN A 93 17.00 -10.95 -8.32
CA ASN A 93 18.30 -11.57 -8.60
C ASN A 93 19.24 -10.60 -9.35
N GLY A 94 19.80 -9.63 -8.63
CA GLY A 94 20.71 -8.61 -9.20
C GLY A 94 20.00 -7.36 -9.74
N GLU A 95 18.71 -7.23 -9.47
CA GLU A 95 17.87 -6.11 -9.89
C GLU A 95 16.94 -5.66 -8.75
N VAL A 96 16.33 -4.49 -8.90
CA VAL A 96 15.24 -4.01 -8.06
C VAL A 96 14.00 -3.89 -8.93
N ASN A 97 12.92 -4.55 -8.50
CA ASN A 97 11.62 -4.43 -9.12
C ASN A 97 10.80 -3.35 -8.38
N PHE A 98 10.44 -2.30 -9.12
CA PHE A 98 9.55 -1.24 -8.67
C PHE A 98 8.13 -1.50 -9.13
N VAL A 99 7.17 -1.36 -8.22
CA VAL A 99 5.75 -1.43 -8.54
C VAL A 99 5.02 -0.21 -7.99
N VAL A 100 4.33 0.51 -8.87
CA VAL A 100 3.46 1.63 -8.51
C VAL A 100 2.01 1.17 -8.61
N GLY A 101 1.21 1.43 -7.58
CA GLY A 101 -0.22 1.13 -7.56
C GLY A 101 -1.09 2.38 -7.43
N ASN A 102 -2.19 2.43 -8.18
CA ASN A 102 -3.19 3.49 -8.11
C ASN A 102 -4.54 2.95 -7.65
N PHE A 103 -5.04 3.44 -6.51
CA PHE A 103 -6.34 3.13 -5.93
C PHE A 103 -7.04 4.43 -5.49
N LEU A 104 -6.88 5.50 -6.27
CA LEU A 104 -7.41 6.83 -5.96
C LEU A 104 -8.85 7.05 -6.46
N GLY A 105 -9.46 6.04 -7.10
CA GLY A 105 -10.82 6.11 -7.66
C GLY A 105 -10.89 6.84 -9.02
N LYS A 106 -9.74 7.12 -9.64
CA LYS A 106 -9.63 7.77 -10.95
C LYS A 106 -8.26 7.47 -11.59
N PRO A 107 -8.15 7.60 -12.92
CA PRO A 107 -6.85 7.52 -13.59
C PRO A 107 -5.94 8.67 -13.16
N VAL A 108 -4.65 8.38 -12.98
CA VAL A 108 -3.65 9.37 -12.57
C VAL A 108 -2.38 9.25 -13.40
N ASP A 109 -1.75 10.38 -13.65
CA ASP A 109 -0.42 10.40 -14.23
C ASP A 109 0.62 10.13 -13.13
N PHE A 110 1.62 9.32 -13.46
CA PHE A 110 2.72 9.00 -12.58
C PHE A 110 4.08 9.23 -13.25
N SER A 111 5.09 9.52 -12.44
CA SER A 111 6.50 9.52 -12.82
C SER A 111 7.30 8.84 -11.71
N LEU A 112 8.22 7.97 -12.08
CA LEU A 112 9.17 7.32 -11.20
C LEU A 112 10.56 7.58 -11.77
N ASN A 113 11.44 8.15 -10.96
CA ASN A 113 12.85 8.30 -11.30
C ASN A 113 13.68 7.57 -10.25
N ALA A 114 14.51 6.62 -10.66
CA ALA A 114 15.42 5.90 -9.78
C ALA A 114 16.79 5.75 -10.45
N ALA A 115 17.85 6.16 -9.74
CA ALA A 115 19.25 6.05 -10.21
C ALA A 115 19.50 6.59 -11.65
N GLY A 116 18.81 7.68 -12.03
CA GLY A 116 18.95 8.29 -13.35
C GLY A 116 18.12 7.64 -14.46
N GLN A 117 17.37 6.57 -14.17
CA GLN A 117 16.37 6.01 -15.06
C GLN A 117 14.97 6.53 -14.70
N SER A 118 14.18 6.82 -15.74
CA SER A 118 12.87 7.46 -15.62
C SER A 118 11.80 6.62 -16.29
N TRP A 119 10.68 6.44 -15.60
CA TRP A 119 9.46 5.83 -16.13
C TRP A 119 8.29 6.76 -15.85
N SER A 120 7.38 6.91 -16.81
CA SER A 120 6.18 7.71 -16.62
C SER A 120 5.06 7.18 -17.49
N GLY A 121 3.83 7.52 -17.11
CA GLY A 121 2.65 7.11 -17.84
C GLY A 121 1.37 7.50 -17.12
N ARG A 122 0.27 6.98 -17.65
CA ARG A 122 -1.06 7.11 -17.05
C ARG A 122 -1.47 5.76 -16.48
N LEU A 123 -1.82 5.74 -15.21
CA LEU A 123 -2.24 4.54 -14.49
C LEU A 123 -3.73 4.63 -14.18
N GLU A 124 -4.50 3.67 -14.71
CA GLU A 124 -5.94 3.57 -14.47
C GLU A 124 -6.23 3.26 -12.98
N ASP A 125 -7.48 3.45 -12.54
CA ASP A 125 -7.86 3.07 -11.17
C ASP A 125 -7.75 1.55 -10.99
N LYS A 126 -7.25 1.13 -9.83
CA LYS A 126 -6.94 -0.26 -9.46
C LYS A 126 -5.90 -0.95 -10.36
N ALA A 127 -5.13 -0.17 -11.12
CA ALA A 127 -4.05 -0.69 -11.94
C ALA A 127 -2.69 -0.56 -11.23
N THR A 128 -1.74 -1.39 -11.69
CA THR A 128 -0.34 -1.34 -11.28
C THR A 128 0.58 -1.16 -12.49
N PHE A 129 1.70 -0.51 -12.26
CA PHE A 129 2.83 -0.41 -13.18
C PHE A 129 4.03 -1.13 -12.56
N SER A 130 4.83 -1.83 -13.37
CA SER A 130 6.05 -2.49 -12.91
C SER A 130 7.24 -2.15 -13.80
N ALA A 131 8.40 -1.94 -13.18
CA ALA A 131 9.66 -1.69 -13.86
C ALA A 131 10.82 -2.31 -13.09
N GLU A 132 11.81 -2.82 -13.82
CA GLU A 132 13.02 -3.38 -13.27
C GLU A 132 14.20 -2.44 -13.51
N LEU A 133 15.07 -2.34 -12.51
CA LEU A 133 16.32 -1.61 -12.57
C LEU A 133 17.45 -2.55 -12.16
N ALA A 134 18.44 -2.74 -13.03
CA ALA A 134 19.65 -3.45 -12.66
C ALA A 134 20.34 -2.72 -11.49
N THR A 135 20.69 -3.45 -10.43
CA THR A 135 21.16 -2.81 -9.20
C THR A 135 22.58 -2.28 -9.40
N LEU A 136 22.75 -0.95 -9.35
CA LEU A 136 24.05 -0.27 -9.55
C LEU A 136 24.61 0.38 -8.27
N ALA A 137 23.80 0.54 -7.22
CA ALA A 137 24.19 1.18 -5.96
C ALA A 137 23.46 0.56 -4.75
N ASP A 138 24.12 0.58 -3.58
CA ASP A 138 23.55 0.06 -2.32
C ASP A 138 22.35 0.89 -1.82
N VAL A 139 22.34 2.18 -2.15
CA VAL A 139 21.27 3.13 -1.83
C VAL A 139 20.79 3.79 -3.12
N LEU A 140 19.47 3.81 -3.30
CA LEU A 140 18.78 4.35 -4.46
C LEU A 140 18.03 5.61 -4.04
N ALA A 141 18.38 6.74 -4.66
CA ALA A 141 17.57 7.95 -4.62
C ALA A 141 16.40 7.80 -5.59
N ILE A 142 15.19 8.00 -5.09
CA ILE A 142 13.94 7.79 -5.82
C ILE A 142 13.09 9.04 -5.73
N ASN A 143 12.62 9.51 -6.88
CA ASN A 143 11.62 10.56 -6.96
C ASN A 143 10.34 9.97 -7.57
N LEU A 144 9.28 9.93 -6.78
CA LEU A 144 7.95 9.49 -7.18
C LEU A 144 7.05 10.71 -7.33
N THR A 145 6.33 10.79 -8.44
CA THR A 145 5.21 11.71 -8.62
C THR A 145 3.96 10.91 -8.92
N VAL A 146 2.89 11.09 -8.14
CA VAL A 146 1.58 10.49 -8.40
C VAL A 146 0.49 11.51 -8.13
N ASN A 147 -0.40 11.75 -9.10
CA ASN A 147 -1.52 12.69 -8.95
C ASN A 147 -1.05 14.10 -8.50
N GLY A 148 0.08 14.56 -9.04
CA GLY A 148 0.69 15.86 -8.72
C GLY A 148 1.39 15.93 -7.35
N ARG A 149 1.41 14.85 -6.56
CA ARG A 149 2.20 14.77 -5.33
C ARG A 149 3.58 14.24 -5.66
N GLU A 150 4.62 14.99 -5.31
CA GLU A 150 6.01 14.58 -5.45
C GLU A 150 6.56 14.13 -4.10
N GLN A 151 7.28 13.00 -4.09
CA GLN A 151 7.95 12.45 -2.93
C GLN A 151 9.36 12.01 -3.31
N GLN A 152 10.32 12.46 -2.50
CA GLN A 152 11.72 12.00 -2.57
C GLN A 152 11.96 10.95 -1.48
N LEU A 153 12.62 9.86 -1.85
CA LEU A 153 12.86 8.70 -1.01
C LEU A 153 14.29 8.21 -1.19
N GLU A 154 14.90 7.72 -0.11
CA GLU A 154 16.17 7.01 -0.15
C GLU A 154 15.96 5.58 0.33
N TRP A 155 16.18 4.61 -0.55
CA TRP A 155 15.92 3.20 -0.28
C TRP A 155 17.16 2.35 -0.41
N ARG A 156 17.28 1.36 0.45
CA ARG A 156 18.35 0.36 0.32
C ARG A 156 17.96 -0.67 -0.72
N ALA A 157 18.83 -0.92 -1.69
CA ALA A 157 18.56 -1.82 -2.80
C ALA A 157 18.51 -3.31 -2.38
N ASP A 158 19.13 -3.66 -1.25
CA ASP A 158 19.18 -5.02 -0.69
C ASP A 158 17.93 -5.39 0.12
N LYS A 159 17.01 -4.45 0.29
CA LYS A 159 15.79 -4.63 1.08
C LYS A 159 14.58 -4.25 0.26
N ALA A 160 13.45 -4.83 0.64
CA ALA A 160 12.21 -4.32 0.14
C ALA A 160 11.83 -3.07 0.91
N ASN A 161 11.23 -2.13 0.19
CA ASN A 161 10.80 -0.85 0.71
C ASN A 161 9.39 -0.58 0.21
N ILE A 162 8.60 0.13 1.00
CA ILE A 162 7.26 0.57 0.62
C ILE A 162 7.08 2.04 1.00
N TYR A 163 6.51 2.80 0.07
CA TYR A 163 5.93 4.11 0.34
C TYR A 163 4.46 4.06 -0.06
N ALA A 164 3.59 4.60 0.77
CA ALA A 164 2.17 4.73 0.46
C ALA A 164 1.65 6.05 0.99
N PHE A 165 0.77 6.70 0.25
CA PHE A 165 -0.10 7.73 0.78
C PHE A 165 -1.55 7.28 0.64
N TYR A 166 -2.37 7.67 1.61
CA TYR A 166 -3.78 7.33 1.64
C TYR A 166 -4.62 8.47 2.17
N ALA A 167 -5.90 8.44 1.81
CA ALA A 167 -6.95 9.27 2.35
C ALA A 167 -8.12 8.39 2.80
N LEU A 168 -8.60 8.61 4.01
CA LEU A 168 -9.82 8.03 4.55
C LEU A 168 -10.88 9.13 4.58
N LEU A 169 -11.93 8.97 3.79
CA LEU A 169 -12.99 9.96 3.59
C LEU A 169 -14.28 9.44 4.19
N ALA A 170 -14.93 10.24 5.04
CA ALA A 170 -16.22 9.93 5.63
C ALA A 170 -17.05 11.20 5.80
N ASP A 171 -18.36 11.06 6.02
CA ASP A 171 -19.31 12.18 6.14
C ASP A 171 -18.93 13.20 7.24
N GLN A 172 -18.22 12.76 8.28
CA GLN A 172 -17.85 13.59 9.43
C GLN A 172 -16.39 14.08 9.41
N GLY A 173 -15.64 13.84 8.33
CA GLY A 173 -14.27 14.33 8.20
C GLY A 173 -13.36 13.42 7.38
N ASN A 174 -12.22 13.97 6.99
CA ASN A 174 -11.21 13.30 6.17
C ASN A 174 -9.89 13.20 6.94
N ILE A 175 -9.22 12.05 6.87
CA ILE A 175 -7.86 11.86 7.37
C ILE A 175 -6.95 11.50 6.21
N TYR A 176 -5.79 12.13 6.18
CA TYR A 176 -4.72 11.83 5.23
C TYR A 176 -3.54 11.27 5.98
N GLY A 177 -2.86 10.29 5.40
CA GLY A 177 -1.68 9.70 6.01
C GLY A 177 -0.70 9.20 4.96
N GLU A 178 0.53 9.02 5.43
CA GLU A 178 1.62 8.49 4.63
C GLU A 178 2.35 7.41 5.43
N VAL A 179 2.90 6.43 4.71
CA VAL A 179 3.62 5.29 5.26
C VAL A 179 4.91 5.15 4.46
N SER A 180 6.02 5.02 5.15
CA SER A 180 7.31 4.65 4.57
C SER A 180 7.96 3.59 5.45
N GLY A 181 8.41 2.47 4.88
CA GLY A 181 9.05 1.40 5.65
C GLY A 181 9.75 0.35 4.81
#